data_AF-A0A841WJU0-F1
#
_entry.id   AF-A0A841WJU0-F1
#
_cell.length_a   1.000
_cell.length_b   1.000
_cell.length_c   1.000
_cell.angle_alpha   90.00
_cell.angle_beta   90.00
_cell.angle_gamma   90.00
#
_symmetry.space_group_name_H-M   'P 1'
#
loop_
_entity.id
_entity.type
_entity.pdbx_description
1 polymer ?
#
loop_
_entity_poly.entity_id
_entity_poly.type
_entity_poly.pdbx_seq_one_letter_code
_entity_poly.pdbx_strand_id
1 'polypeptide(L)'
;MKYNPQIHDRNSIRLRGYDYSSVGFYFVTICTYKRQCLFGEIVNEEMVLNEYGKIVAEEWIESSEIRQYIQNNPQSWNKDQSHPNIQSKW
;
A
#
# COMPACT_ATOMS: atom_id res chain seq x y z
N MET A 1 -1.64 22.27 -3.06
CA MET A 1 -1.69 23.40 -2.10
C MET A 1 -0.26 23.76 -1.73
N LYS A 2 0.09 25.05 -1.67
CA LYS A 2 1.42 25.50 -1.20
C LYS A 2 1.47 25.42 0.34
N TYR A 3 2.59 24.96 0.88
CA TYR A 3 2.82 24.91 2.33
C TYR A 3 2.86 26.34 2.90
N ASN A 4 2.05 26.63 3.92
CA ASN A 4 2.06 27.89 4.65
C ASN A 4 2.33 27.63 6.14
N PRO A 5 3.54 27.91 6.64
CA PRO A 5 3.95 27.60 8.02
C PRO A 5 3.17 28.38 9.09
N GLN A 6 2.46 29.45 8.74
CA GLN A 6 1.64 30.23 9.69
C GLN A 6 0.28 29.56 10.01
N ILE A 7 -0.15 28.61 9.17
CA ILE A 7 -1.45 27.91 9.31
C ILE A 7 -1.30 26.39 9.25
N HIS A 8 -0.20 25.88 8.72
CA HIS A 8 0.12 24.46 8.65
C HIS A 8 1.14 24.11 9.75
N ASP A 9 0.66 24.05 10.99
CA ASP A 9 1.39 23.48 12.11
C ASP A 9 1.21 21.96 12.11
N ARG A 10 1.95 21.28 11.23
CA ARG A 10 1.86 19.81 11.12
C ARG A 10 2.87 19.18 12.06
N ASN A 11 2.41 18.82 13.25
CA ASN A 11 3.13 17.89 14.10
C ASN A 11 3.17 16.49 13.48
N SER A 12 4.28 15.79 13.65
CA SER A 12 4.41 14.40 13.19
C SER A 12 3.48 13.51 14.01
N ILE A 13 2.65 12.71 13.32
CA ILE A 13 1.85 11.66 13.96
C ILE A 13 2.69 10.44 14.35
N ARG A 14 3.93 10.35 13.85
CA ARG A 14 4.81 9.21 14.11
C ARG A 14 5.36 9.30 15.53
N LEU A 15 5.23 8.20 16.27
CA LEU A 15 5.81 8.07 17.59
C LEU A 15 7.33 8.16 17.50
N ARG A 16 7.92 9.10 18.24
CA ARG A 16 9.36 9.35 18.23
C ARG A 16 10.09 8.12 18.79
N GLY A 17 11.10 7.65 18.05
CA GLY A 17 11.92 6.51 18.45
C GLY A 17 11.30 5.14 18.14
N TYR A 18 10.09 5.09 17.58
CA TYR A 18 9.48 3.83 17.16
C TYR A 18 10.01 3.40 15.78
N ASP A 19 10.47 2.15 15.69
CA ASP A 19 10.88 1.54 14.43
C ASP A 19 9.69 0.93 13.69
N TYR A 20 9.16 1.68 12.71
CA TYR A 20 8.05 1.25 11.86
C TYR A 20 8.41 0.16 10.84
N SER A 21 9.69 -0.24 10.75
CA SER A 21 10.11 -1.39 9.93
C SER A 21 10.03 -2.72 10.69
N SER A 22 9.89 -2.66 12.02
CA SER A 22 9.70 -3.84 12.85
C SER A 22 8.38 -4.56 12.56
N VAL A 23 8.36 -5.87 12.83
CA VAL A 23 7.16 -6.70 12.68
C VAL A 23 6.07 -6.19 13.63
N GLY A 24 4.89 -5.91 13.09
CA GLY A 24 3.75 -5.43 13.86
C GLY A 24 2.45 -5.49 13.07
N PHE A 25 1.32 -5.33 13.77
CA PHE A 25 -0.01 -5.30 13.16
C PHE A 25 -0.40 -3.87 12.78
N TYR A 26 -0.97 -3.72 11.59
CA TYR A 26 -1.43 -2.45 11.06
C TYR A 26 -2.86 -2.58 10.56
N PHE A 27 -3.71 -1.62 10.91
CA PHE A 27 -5.01 -1.44 10.28
C PHE A 27 -4.91 -0.32 9.27
N VAL A 28 -5.23 -0.61 8.02
CA VAL A 28 -5.19 0.36 6.92
C VAL A 28 -6.61 0.58 6.41
N THR A 29 -7.03 1.83 6.36
CA THR A 29 -8.30 2.22 5.74
C THR A 29 -7.99 3.21 4.63
N ILE A 30 -8.56 2.98 3.45
CA ILE A 30 -8.36 3.83 2.28
C ILE A 30 -9.71 4.35 1.83
N CYS A 31 -9.85 5.67 1.74
CA CYS A 31 -11.03 6.27 1.12
C CYS A 31 -10.88 6.23 -0.39
N THR A 32 -11.91 5.77 -1.08
CA THR A 32 -12.05 5.85 -2.53
C THR A 32 -12.18 7.30 -3.00
N TYR A 33 -12.03 7.50 -4.31
CA TYR A 33 -12.18 8.82 -4.93
C TYR A 33 -13.50 9.47 -4.54
N LYS A 34 -13.41 10.69 -3.96
CA LYS A 34 -14.56 11.46 -3.47
C LYS A 34 -15.50 10.67 -2.53
N ARG A 35 -14.98 9.65 -1.84
CA ARG A 35 -15.75 8.74 -0.96
C ARG A 35 -16.89 8.01 -1.67
N GLN A 36 -16.76 7.78 -2.98
CA GLN A 36 -17.76 7.02 -3.74
C GLN A 36 -17.66 5.52 -3.44
N CYS A 37 -18.80 4.82 -3.38
CA CYS A 37 -18.84 3.38 -3.18
C CYS A 37 -18.45 2.62 -4.48
N LEU A 38 -17.18 2.73 -4.89
CA LEU A 38 -16.70 2.26 -6.19
C LEU A 38 -16.63 0.73 -6.30
N PHE A 39 -16.47 0.03 -5.18
CA PHE A 39 -16.20 -1.41 -5.14
C PHE A 39 -17.45 -2.26 -4.85
N GLY A 40 -18.60 -1.63 -4.71
CA GLY A 40 -19.86 -2.29 -4.36
C GLY A 40 -20.56 -1.58 -3.23
N GLU A 41 -21.37 -2.32 -2.48
CA GLU A 41 -22.21 -1.79 -1.41
C GLU A 41 -22.20 -2.70 -0.18
N ILE A 42 -22.66 -2.17 0.95
CA ILE A 42 -22.81 -2.95 2.18
C ILE A 42 -24.30 -3.26 2.35
N VAL A 43 -24.63 -4.55 2.40
CA VAL A 43 -25.99 -5.05 2.62
C VAL A 43 -25.94 -6.01 3.80
N ASN A 44 -26.78 -5.78 4.82
CA ASN A 44 -26.80 -6.60 6.04
C ASN A 44 -25.42 -6.78 6.69
N GLU A 45 -24.65 -5.69 6.80
CA GLU A 45 -23.29 -5.67 7.39
C GLU A 45 -22.23 -6.45 6.58
N GLU A 46 -22.57 -6.97 5.40
CA GLU A 46 -21.67 -7.67 4.50
C GLU A 46 -21.34 -6.84 3.27
N MET A 47 -20.09 -6.94 2.80
CA MET A 47 -19.66 -6.29 1.56
C MET A 47 -20.13 -7.12 0.36
N VAL A 48 -21.00 -6.53 -0.47
CA VAL A 48 -21.42 -7.07 -1.77
C VAL A 48 -20.60 -6.40 -2.86
N LEU A 49 -19.67 -7.15 -3.46
CA LEU A 49 -18.74 -6.63 -4.47
C LEU A 49 -19.43 -6.43 -5.83
N ASN A 50 -19.14 -5.31 -6.48
CA ASN A 50 -19.38 -5.15 -7.92
C ASN A 50 -18.17 -5.64 -8.73
N GLU A 51 -18.20 -5.49 -10.06
CA GLU A 51 -17.10 -5.95 -10.94
C GLU A 51 -15.75 -5.32 -10.58
N TYR A 52 -15.70 -4.05 -10.18
CA TYR A 52 -14.45 -3.42 -9.74
C TYR A 52 -13.99 -3.92 -8.37
N GLY A 53 -14.93 -4.19 -7.47
CA GLY A 53 -14.63 -4.76 -6.16
C GLY A 53 -14.04 -6.16 -6.25
N LYS A 54 -14.50 -6.98 -7.20
CA LYS A 54 -13.94 -8.31 -7.48
C LYS A 54 -12.47 -8.23 -7.90
N ILE A 55 -12.15 -7.33 -8.84
CA ILE A 55 -10.77 -7.09 -9.28
C ILE A 55 -9.90 -6.71 -8.08
N VAL A 56 -10.35 -5.77 -7.23
CA VAL A 56 -9.58 -5.36 -6.05
C VAL A 56 -9.40 -6.51 -5.06
N ALA A 57 -10.42 -7.36 -4.87
CA ALA A 57 -10.33 -8.51 -3.97
C ALA A 57 -9.33 -9.56 -4.48
N GLU A 58 -9.35 -9.86 -5.78
CA GLU A 58 -8.38 -10.75 -6.43
C GLU A 58 -6.96 -10.20 -6.31
N GLU A 59 -6.75 -8.95 -6.72
CA GLU A 59 -5.44 -8.28 -6.62
C GLU A 59 -4.92 -8.22 -5.19
N TRP A 60 -5.80 -8.02 -4.20
CA TRP A 60 -5.40 -8.01 -2.79
C TRP A 60 -4.80 -9.36 -2.34
N ILE A 61 -5.41 -10.46 -2.78
CA ILE A 61 -4.93 -11.82 -2.50
C ILE A 61 -3.63 -12.08 -3.25
N GLU A 62 -3.60 -11.82 -4.55
CA GLU A 62 -2.42 -12.04 -5.41
C GLU A 62 -1.22 -11.19 -4.96
N SER A 63 -1.46 -10.00 -4.42
CA SER A 63 -0.40 -9.13 -3.91
C SER A 63 0.46 -9.80 -2.84
N SER A 64 -0.11 -10.71 -2.06
CA SER A 64 0.64 -11.46 -1.05
C SER A 64 1.68 -12.40 -1.69
N GLU A 65 1.36 -12.97 -2.85
CA GLU A 65 2.24 -13.85 -3.61
C GLU A 65 3.26 -13.05 -4.43
N ILE A 66 2.81 -12.00 -5.14
CA ILE A 66 3.67 -11.14 -5.96
C ILE A 66 4.75 -10.46 -5.09
N ARG A 67 4.40 -10.08 -3.86
CA ARG A 67 5.34 -9.45 -2.92
C ARG A 67 6.28 -10.44 -2.24
N GLN A 68 6.28 -11.73 -2.60
CA GLN A 68 7.42 -12.60 -2.29
C GLN A 68 8.73 -11.99 -2.79
N TYR A 69 8.69 -11.25 -3.90
CA TYR A 69 9.81 -10.43 -4.33
C TYR A 69 10.33 -9.51 -3.23
N ILE A 70 9.46 -8.82 -2.48
CA ILE A 70 9.88 -7.91 -1.39
C ILE A 70 10.64 -8.68 -0.29
N GLN A 71 10.22 -9.91 0.01
CA GLN A 71 10.87 -10.75 1.02
C GLN A 71 12.19 -11.34 0.51
N ASN A 72 12.20 -11.80 -0.74
CA ASN A 72 13.31 -12.55 -1.33
C ASN A 72 14.39 -11.66 -1.94
N ASN A 73 14.02 -10.47 -2.40
CA ASN A 73 14.91 -9.54 -3.10
C ASN A 73 16.17 -9.17 -2.30
N PRO A 74 16.13 -8.91 -0.98
CA PRO A 74 17.35 -8.63 -0.22
C PRO A 74 18.41 -9.72 -0.34
N GLN A 75 18.01 -10.99 -0.48
CA GLN A 75 18.92 -12.13 -0.63
C GLN A 75 19.40 -12.31 -2.08
N SER A 76 18.59 -11.89 -3.06
CA SER A 76 18.87 -12.03 -4.49
C SER A 76 19.24 -10.72 -5.18
N TRP A 77 19.50 -9.64 -4.43
CA TRP A 77 19.69 -8.27 -4.93
C TRP A 77 20.73 -8.17 -6.04
N ASN A 78 21.86 -8.88 -5.91
CA ASN A 78 22.93 -8.88 -6.92
C ASN A 78 22.52 -9.47 -8.28
N LYS A 79 21.38 -10.17 -8.36
CA LYS A 79 20.81 -10.77 -9.59
C LYS A 79 19.55 -10.03 -10.05
N ASP A 80 19.17 -8.97 -9.37
CA ASP A 80 17.96 -8.23 -9.65
C ASP A 80 18.07 -7.41 -10.94
N GLN A 81 17.04 -7.43 -11.79
CA GLN A 81 17.06 -6.68 -13.05
C GLN A 81 17.05 -5.16 -12.88
N SER A 82 16.63 -4.66 -11.72
CA SER A 82 16.68 -3.25 -11.31
C SER A 82 17.96 -2.89 -10.53
N HIS A 83 18.90 -3.83 -10.36
CA HIS A 83 20.16 -3.56 -9.69
C HIS A 83 20.97 -2.52 -10.48
N PRO A 84 21.53 -1.46 -9.85
CA PRO A 84 22.16 -0.34 -10.56
C PRO A 84 23.38 -0.71 -11.42
N ASN A 85 24.00 -1.86 -11.14
CA ASN A 85 25.14 -2.40 -11.91
C ASN A 85 24.73 -3.43 -12.98
N ILE A 86 23.45 -3.77 -13.09
CA ILE A 86 22.91 -4.64 -14.13
C ILE A 86 22.32 -3.72 -15.20
N GLN A 87 22.77 -3.86 -16.44
CA GLN A 87 22.24 -3.07 -17.54
C GLN A 87 20.76 -3.43 -17.75
N SER A 88 19.88 -2.47 -17.44
CA SER A 88 18.44 -2.56 -17.65
C SER A 88 18.13 -3.03 -19.07
N LYS A 89 17.13 -3.92 -19.20
CA LYS A 89 16.56 -4.33 -20.50
C LYS A 89 15.50 -3.36 -21.04
N TRP A 90 15.33 -2.21 -20.38
CA TRP A 90 14.47 -1.09 -20.76
C TRP A 90 15.33 0.12 -21.07
#